data_AF-A0A4U8UUP1-F1
#
_entry.id   AF-A0A4U8UUP1-F1
#
_cell.length_a   1.000
_cell.length_b   1.000
_cell.length_c   1.000
_cell.angle_alpha   90.00
_cell.angle_beta   90.00
_cell.angle_gamma   90.00
#
_symmetry.space_group_name_H-M   'P 1'
#
loop_
_entity.id
_entity.type
_entity.pdbx_description
1 polymer ?
#
loop_
_entity_poly.entity_id
_entity_poly.type
_entity_poly.pdbx_seq_one_letter_code
_entity_poly.pdbx_strand_id
1 'polypeptide(L)'
;MDALKHASQMLAELRTSSLLPKYYYRLFIDVTNELQHLETALLDEFEKGRRVTDLYELVQYAGNIIPRLYLLITVGVIYIKRGEASRRDLLKDLVEMCRGVQHPLRGLFLRNYLLQTTRNLLPDAPLTSFDENDGNVSDSIEFIMANFAEMNKLWVRMQHQGPSREREKREKERMELRILVGTNLVRLSQLQNVDIDLYRKTVLPGILEQSVSCKDPISQEYLMECVIQPAPSSTKASKSKTFSVP
;
A
#
# COMPACT_ATOMS: atom_id res chain seq x y z
N MET A 1 17.33 20.23 4.42
CA MET A 1 16.35 20.87 3.51
C MET A 1 16.68 20.67 2.04
N ASP A 2 17.91 20.94 1.60
CA ASP A 2 18.29 20.76 0.17
C ASP A 2 18.12 19.32 -0.33
N ALA A 3 18.45 18.33 0.49
CA ALA A 3 18.20 16.92 0.17
C ALA A 3 16.71 16.63 -0.12
N LEU A 4 15.78 17.19 0.68
CA LEU A 4 14.33 17.03 0.46
C LEU A 4 13.87 17.75 -0.81
N LYS A 5 14.48 18.89 -1.14
CA LYS A 5 14.21 19.60 -2.39
C LYS A 5 14.63 18.77 -3.61
N HIS A 6 15.81 18.16 -3.57
CA HIS A 6 16.28 17.26 -4.63
C HIS A 6 15.47 15.96 -4.70
N ALA A 7 15.11 15.37 -3.56
CA ALA A 7 14.20 14.23 -3.51
C ALA A 7 12.83 14.59 -4.13
N SER A 8 12.31 15.78 -3.85
CA SER A 8 11.06 16.26 -4.46
C SER A 8 11.17 16.43 -5.98
N GLN A 9 12.33 16.90 -6.48
CA GLN A 9 12.61 16.99 -7.92
C GLN A 9 12.68 15.61 -8.56
N MET A 10 13.40 14.66 -7.96
CA MET A 10 13.45 13.27 -8.42
C MET A 10 12.05 12.64 -8.47
N LEU A 11 11.27 12.81 -7.40
CA LEU A 11 9.89 12.33 -7.32
C LEU A 11 8.95 12.98 -8.34
N ALA A 12 9.30 14.15 -8.89
CA ALA A 12 8.50 14.78 -9.92
C ALA A 12 8.48 13.97 -11.22
N GLU A 13 9.49 13.12 -11.47
CA GLU A 13 9.54 12.22 -12.63
C GLU A 13 8.43 11.17 -12.60
N LEU A 14 7.98 10.73 -11.41
CA LEU A 14 6.84 9.82 -11.23
C LEU A 14 5.49 10.46 -11.64
N ARG A 15 5.47 11.77 -11.96
CA ARG A 15 4.28 12.44 -12.49
C ARG A 15 4.10 12.20 -13.98
N THR A 16 4.99 11.49 -14.66
CA THR A 16 4.82 11.20 -16.07
C THR A 16 3.58 10.32 -16.36
N SER A 17 2.99 10.50 -17.54
CA SER A 17 1.99 9.58 -18.13
C SER A 17 2.45 9.02 -19.48
N SER A 18 3.67 9.33 -19.92
CA SER A 18 4.18 8.89 -21.23
C SER A 18 4.74 7.47 -21.21
N LEU A 19 5.04 6.93 -20.03
CA LEU A 19 5.65 5.62 -19.86
C LEU A 19 4.59 4.51 -19.83
N LEU A 20 4.90 3.42 -20.53
CA LEU A 20 4.17 2.16 -20.37
C LEU A 20 4.38 1.59 -18.96
N PRO A 21 3.46 0.77 -18.42
CA PRO A 21 3.55 0.21 -17.07
C PRO A 21 4.90 -0.44 -16.74
N LYS A 22 5.48 -1.20 -17.67
CA LYS A 22 6.81 -1.81 -17.52
C LYS A 22 7.93 -0.79 -17.27
N TYR A 23 7.93 0.32 -18.00
CA TYR A 23 8.95 1.36 -17.85
C TYR A 23 8.70 2.21 -16.61
N TYR A 24 7.43 2.48 -16.32
CA TYR A 24 7.04 3.14 -15.07
C TYR A 24 7.47 2.30 -13.85
N TYR A 25 7.33 0.97 -13.90
CA TYR A 25 7.77 0.05 -12.86
C TYR A 25 9.28 0.13 -12.61
N ARG A 26 10.10 0.25 -13.67
CA ARG A 26 11.56 0.43 -13.54
C ARG A 26 11.90 1.75 -12.87
N LEU A 27 11.34 2.85 -13.37
CA LEU A 27 11.52 4.17 -12.77
C LEU A 27 11.08 4.17 -11.29
N PHE A 28 9.96 3.50 -10.99
CA PHE A 28 9.48 3.33 -9.63
C PHE A 28 10.52 2.63 -8.74
N ILE A 29 11.09 1.50 -9.17
CA ILE A 29 12.14 0.80 -8.42
C ILE A 29 13.30 1.74 -8.14
N ASP A 30 13.83 2.40 -9.18
CA ASP A 30 15.00 3.27 -9.06
C ASP A 30 14.74 4.38 -8.04
N VAL A 31 13.59 5.06 -8.16
CA VAL A 31 13.18 6.13 -7.22
C VAL A 31 12.99 5.60 -5.80
N THR A 32 12.38 4.42 -5.62
CA THR A 32 12.18 3.85 -4.28
C THR A 32 13.46 3.42 -3.59
N ASN A 33 14.47 2.97 -4.36
CA ASN A 33 15.79 2.68 -3.81
C ASN A 33 16.47 3.95 -3.29
N GLU A 34 16.39 5.05 -4.05
CA GLU A 34 16.90 6.35 -3.60
C GLU A 34 16.14 6.89 -2.38
N LEU A 35 14.82 6.68 -2.30
CA LEU A 35 14.05 7.01 -1.10
C LEU A 35 14.46 6.18 0.12
N GLN A 36 14.88 4.93 -0.07
CA GLN A 36 15.38 4.11 1.03
C GLN A 36 16.68 4.69 1.60
N HIS A 37 17.57 5.19 0.74
CA HIS A 37 18.77 5.92 1.19
C HIS A 37 18.41 7.19 1.98
N LEU A 38 17.41 7.95 1.51
CA LEU A 38 16.88 9.10 2.23
C LEU A 38 16.29 8.71 3.60
N GLU A 39 15.52 7.63 3.66
CA GLU A 39 14.93 7.11 4.90
C GLU A 39 16.01 6.77 5.94
N THR A 40 17.03 6.00 5.53
CA THR A 40 18.15 5.64 6.41
C THR A 40 18.92 6.87 6.88
N ALA A 41 19.24 7.79 5.97
CA ALA A 41 19.95 9.02 6.32
C ALA A 41 19.15 9.90 7.31
N LEU A 42 17.83 9.99 7.14
CA LEU A 42 16.97 10.71 8.08
C LEU A 42 16.96 9.99 9.44
N LEU A 43 16.76 8.67 9.48
CA LEU A 43 16.78 7.90 10.73
C LEU A 43 18.08 8.13 11.53
N ASP A 44 19.24 8.07 10.87
CA ASP A 44 20.55 8.33 11.51
C ASP A 44 20.66 9.74 12.08
N GLU A 45 20.10 10.75 11.40
CA GLU A 45 20.11 12.14 11.87
C GLU A 45 19.19 12.34 13.08
N PHE A 46 18.03 11.68 13.09
CA PHE A 46 17.13 11.66 14.26
C PHE A 46 17.76 10.94 15.46
N GLU A 47 18.54 9.88 15.24
CA GLU A 47 19.29 9.19 16.30
C GLU A 47 20.37 10.06 16.94
N LYS A 48 21.04 10.91 16.16
CA LYS A 48 22.02 11.89 16.64
C LYS A 48 21.39 13.06 17.41
N GLY A 49 20.09 13.00 17.72
CA GLY A 49 19.36 14.01 18.48
C GLY A 49 19.00 15.27 17.67
N ARG A 50 19.29 15.29 16.36
CA ARG A 50 18.90 16.39 15.47
C ARG A 50 17.45 16.19 15.04
N ARG A 51 16.53 16.59 15.91
CA ARG A 51 15.09 16.60 15.59
C ARG A 51 14.83 17.72 14.60
N VAL A 52 14.35 17.36 13.41
CA VAL A 52 13.69 18.32 12.54
C VAL A 52 12.26 18.42 13.04
N THR A 53 11.99 19.40 13.91
CA THR A 53 10.62 19.70 14.33
C THR A 53 9.75 19.88 13.11
N ASP A 54 8.56 19.30 13.16
CA ASP A 54 7.53 19.43 12.13
C ASP A 54 7.93 18.91 10.75
N LEU A 55 8.87 17.95 10.65
CA LEU A 55 9.24 17.33 9.37
C LEU A 55 8.02 16.74 8.63
N TYR A 56 7.09 16.14 9.37
CA TYR A 56 5.82 15.63 8.82
C TYR A 56 4.95 16.74 8.20
N GLU A 57 4.98 17.95 8.75
CA GLU A 57 4.30 19.12 8.18
C GLU A 57 5.11 19.72 7.02
N LEU A 58 6.43 19.80 7.17
CA LEU A 58 7.33 20.42 6.20
C LEU A 58 7.24 19.77 4.82
N VAL A 59 7.17 18.44 4.76
CA VAL A 59 7.04 17.71 3.49
C VAL A 59 5.69 17.96 2.81
N GLN A 60 4.67 18.38 3.55
CA GLN A 60 3.34 18.70 3.01
C GLN A 60 3.33 20.02 2.21
N TYR A 61 4.30 20.91 2.42
CA TYR A 61 4.45 22.12 1.61
C TYR A 61 4.90 21.84 0.17
N ALA A 62 5.29 20.61 -0.18
CA ALA A 62 5.58 20.24 -1.55
C ALA A 62 4.36 20.47 -2.46
N GLY A 63 4.44 21.39 -3.42
CA GLY A 63 3.29 21.82 -4.22
C GLY A 63 2.65 20.70 -5.06
N ASN A 64 3.44 19.73 -5.52
CA ASN A 64 2.94 18.59 -6.31
C ASN A 64 2.57 17.41 -5.41
N ILE A 65 1.37 16.86 -5.62
CA ILE A 65 0.82 15.78 -4.77
C ILE A 65 1.64 14.49 -4.80
N ILE A 66 2.23 14.12 -5.94
CA ILE A 66 3.03 12.88 -6.03
C ILE A 66 4.29 12.99 -5.15
N PRO A 67 5.20 13.97 -5.36
CA PRO A 67 6.32 14.19 -4.44
C PRO A 67 5.90 14.32 -2.98
N ARG A 68 4.82 15.07 -2.72
CA ARG A 68 4.29 15.26 -1.37
C ARG A 68 3.99 13.93 -0.69
N LEU A 69 3.20 13.07 -1.32
CA LEU A 69 2.75 11.83 -0.68
C LEU A 69 3.86 10.79 -0.53
N TYR A 70 4.80 10.69 -1.48
CA TYR A 70 5.96 9.81 -1.30
C TYR A 70 6.82 10.26 -0.11
N LEU A 71 7.15 11.55 -0.01
CA LEU A 71 7.89 12.09 1.13
C LEU A 71 7.10 11.95 2.44
N LEU A 72 5.79 12.19 2.41
CA LEU A 72 4.91 12.04 3.57
C LEU A 72 4.91 10.61 4.10
N ILE A 73 4.83 9.61 3.21
CA ILE A 73 4.93 8.19 3.58
C ILE A 73 6.31 7.89 4.18
N THR A 74 7.41 8.33 3.54
CA THR A 74 8.77 8.11 4.04
C THR A 74 8.94 8.69 5.45
N VAL A 75 8.53 9.94 5.66
CA VAL A 75 8.62 10.60 6.97
C VAL A 75 7.66 9.97 7.98
N GLY A 76 6.46 9.59 7.57
CA GLY A 76 5.49 8.92 8.43
C GLY A 76 6.00 7.60 9.01
N VAL A 77 6.65 6.79 8.18
CA VAL A 77 7.33 5.56 8.61
C VAL A 77 8.43 5.83 9.65
N ILE A 78 9.19 6.92 9.49
CA ILE A 78 10.21 7.35 10.45
C ILE A 78 9.57 7.73 11.79
N TYR A 79 8.49 8.51 11.77
CA TYR A 79 7.77 8.94 12.97
C TYR A 79 7.22 7.74 13.75
N ILE A 80 6.66 6.75 13.05
CA ILE A 80 6.21 5.49 13.67
C ILE A 80 7.39 4.75 14.33
N LYS A 81 8.52 4.58 13.62
CA LYS A 81 9.71 3.89 14.15
C LYS A 81 10.29 4.56 15.39
N ARG A 82 10.15 5.87 15.51
CA ARG A 82 10.65 6.66 16.64
C ARG A 82 9.65 6.79 17.79
N GLY A 83 8.40 6.37 17.60
CA GLY A 83 7.34 6.55 18.58
C GLY A 83 6.98 8.03 18.81
N GLU A 84 7.24 8.90 17.82
CA GLU A 84 6.92 10.34 17.92
C GLU A 84 5.45 10.64 17.59
N ALA A 85 4.72 9.66 17.05
CA ALA A 85 3.30 9.76 16.74
C ALA A 85 2.57 8.44 17.01
N SER A 86 1.26 8.53 17.23
CA SER A 86 0.36 7.36 17.28
C SER A 86 0.46 6.59 15.97
N ARG A 87 0.84 5.32 16.07
CA ARG A 87 1.02 4.43 14.92
C ARG A 87 -0.29 4.21 14.19
N ARG A 88 -1.37 4.02 14.95
CA ARG A 88 -2.72 3.86 14.42
C ARG A 88 -3.16 5.09 13.63
N ASP A 89 -3.02 6.27 14.22
CA ASP A 89 -3.53 7.50 13.60
C ASP A 89 -2.71 7.89 12.37
N LEU A 90 -1.39 7.67 12.41
CA LEU A 90 -0.51 7.94 11.27
C LEU A 90 -0.79 6.98 10.11
N LEU A 91 -0.96 5.67 10.36
CA LEU A 91 -1.32 4.73 9.30
C LEU A 91 -2.68 5.08 8.67
N LYS A 92 -3.66 5.50 9.48
CA LYS A 92 -4.97 5.95 9.01
C LYS A 92 -4.86 7.21 8.16
N ASP A 93 -4.10 8.21 8.61
CA ASP A 93 -3.86 9.44 7.86
C ASP A 93 -3.19 9.14 6.51
N LEU A 94 -2.12 8.34 6.49
CA LEU A 94 -1.40 8.00 5.26
C LEU A 94 -2.31 7.32 4.21
N VAL A 95 -3.16 6.36 4.62
CA VAL A 95 -4.06 5.68 3.68
C VAL A 95 -5.18 6.59 3.18
N GLU A 96 -5.66 7.52 4.01
CA GLU A 96 -6.65 8.54 3.66
C GLU A 96 -6.07 9.59 2.71
N MET A 97 -4.88 10.11 2.98
CA MET A 97 -4.18 11.08 2.14
C MET A 97 -3.84 10.52 0.75
N CYS A 98 -3.58 9.21 0.66
CA CYS A 98 -3.42 8.52 -0.64
C CYS A 98 -4.66 8.55 -1.53
N ARG A 99 -5.86 8.89 -1.02
CA ARG A 99 -7.06 9.10 -1.85
C ARG A 99 -6.92 10.30 -2.77
N GLY A 100 -5.99 11.22 -2.51
CA GLY A 100 -5.75 12.37 -3.40
C GLY A 100 -5.24 11.99 -4.80
N VAL A 101 -4.71 10.77 -5.00
CA VAL A 101 -4.18 10.32 -6.30
C VAL A 101 -5.14 9.35 -6.98
N GLN A 102 -5.96 9.89 -7.87
CA GLN A 102 -6.98 9.13 -8.61
C GLN A 102 -6.51 8.61 -9.98
N HIS A 103 -5.29 8.96 -10.41
CA HIS A 103 -4.72 8.43 -11.64
C HIS A 103 -4.34 6.95 -11.44
N PRO A 104 -4.87 6.00 -12.23
CA PRO A 104 -4.70 4.56 -11.99
C PRO A 104 -3.26 4.09 -11.83
N LEU A 105 -2.40 4.34 -12.81
CA LEU A 105 -1.00 3.88 -12.76
C LEU A 105 -0.26 4.46 -11.54
N ARG A 106 -0.21 5.79 -11.44
CA ARG A 106 0.47 6.50 -10.34
C ARG A 106 -0.08 6.14 -8.96
N GLY A 107 -1.40 6.00 -8.84
CA GLY A 107 -2.08 5.63 -7.60
C GLY A 107 -1.80 4.20 -7.17
N LEU A 108 -1.77 3.24 -8.11
CA LEU A 108 -1.38 1.85 -7.83
C LEU A 108 0.04 1.78 -7.28
N PHE A 109 0.98 2.50 -7.91
CA PHE A 109 2.37 2.52 -7.46
C PHE A 109 2.57 3.22 -6.12
N LEU A 110 1.90 4.36 -5.89
CA LEU A 110 1.94 5.05 -4.60
C LEU A 110 1.40 4.16 -3.47
N ARG A 111 0.27 3.50 -3.70
CA ARG A 111 -0.35 2.59 -2.73
C ARG A 111 0.46 1.32 -2.50
N ASN A 112 1.15 0.85 -3.53
CA ASN A 112 2.12 -0.24 -3.40
C ASN A 112 3.35 0.20 -2.58
N TYR A 113 3.85 1.42 -2.78
CA TYR A 113 4.92 1.98 -1.95
C TYR A 113 4.49 2.06 -0.48
N LEU A 114 3.30 2.60 -0.20
CA LEU A 114 2.72 2.63 1.15
C LEU A 114 2.71 1.24 1.81
N LEU A 115 2.21 0.21 1.10
CA LEU A 115 2.13 -1.15 1.63
C LEU A 115 3.51 -1.82 1.82
N GLN A 116 4.52 -1.41 1.05
CA GLN A 116 5.88 -1.91 1.17
C GLN A 116 6.59 -1.28 2.37
N THR A 117 6.51 0.04 2.53
CA THR A 117 7.19 0.76 3.61
C THR A 117 6.58 0.46 4.98
N THR A 118 5.26 0.24 5.06
CA THR A 118 4.58 -0.05 6.34
C THR A 118 4.63 -1.53 6.74
N ARG A 119 5.19 -2.42 5.90
CA ARG A 119 5.17 -3.88 6.11
C ARG A 119 5.50 -4.32 7.54
N ASN A 120 6.60 -3.81 8.09
CA ASN A 120 7.12 -4.22 9.39
C ASN A 120 6.61 -3.33 10.54
N LEU A 121 5.67 -2.42 10.24
CA LEU A 121 5.13 -1.43 11.16
C LEU A 121 3.63 -1.59 11.39
N LEU A 122 3.00 -2.58 10.75
CA LEU A 122 1.58 -2.84 10.93
C LEU A 122 1.33 -3.38 12.35
N PRO A 123 0.37 -2.82 13.10
CA PRO A 123 -0.04 -3.36 14.39
C PRO A 123 -0.51 -4.82 14.25
N ASP A 124 0.10 -5.73 15.00
CA ASP A 124 -0.30 -7.14 15.01
C ASP A 124 -0.54 -7.60 16.45
N ALA A 125 -0.99 -6.71 17.34
CA ALA A 125 -1.40 -7.09 18.68
C ALA A 125 -2.80 -7.74 18.65
N PRO A 126 -3.12 -8.67 19.57
CA PRO A 126 -4.44 -9.26 19.68
C PRO A 126 -5.53 -8.21 19.91
N LEU A 127 -6.78 -8.50 19.56
CA LEU A 127 -7.92 -7.58 19.75
C LEU A 127 -8.15 -7.16 21.22
N THR A 128 -7.59 -7.90 22.18
CA THR A 128 -7.66 -7.60 23.61
C THR A 128 -6.63 -6.57 24.08
N SER A 129 -5.70 -6.15 23.22
CA SER A 129 -4.76 -5.07 23.56
C SER A 129 -5.45 -3.71 23.44
N PHE A 130 -5.44 -2.94 24.52
CA PHE A 130 -6.04 -1.60 24.61
C PHE A 130 -5.01 -0.48 24.47
N ASP A 131 -3.86 -0.73 23.83
CA ASP A 131 -2.92 0.34 23.55
C ASP A 131 -3.47 1.24 22.43
N GLU A 132 -4.08 2.36 22.84
CA GLU A 132 -4.69 3.32 21.93
C GLU A 132 -3.68 3.96 20.97
N ASN A 133 -2.39 4.01 21.32
CA ASN A 133 -1.35 4.61 20.50
C ASN A 133 -0.72 3.62 19.52
N ASP A 134 -0.63 2.35 19.92
CA ASP A 134 0.03 1.31 19.13
C ASP A 134 -0.96 0.62 18.18
N GLY A 135 -2.25 0.57 18.50
CA GLY A 135 -3.27 -0.10 17.70
C GLY A 135 -3.17 -1.64 17.76
N ASN A 136 -4.12 -2.33 17.12
CA ASN A 136 -4.21 -3.79 17.10
C ASN A 136 -4.41 -4.35 15.69
N VAL A 137 -4.52 -5.68 15.57
CA VAL A 137 -4.69 -6.36 14.29
C VAL A 137 -5.92 -5.86 13.48
N SER A 138 -6.96 -5.35 14.14
CA SER A 138 -8.12 -4.74 13.46
C SER A 138 -7.72 -3.49 12.68
N ASP A 139 -6.89 -2.62 13.26
CA ASP A 139 -6.41 -1.41 12.59
C ASP A 139 -5.59 -1.77 11.34
N SER A 140 -4.78 -2.84 11.41
CA SER A 140 -4.05 -3.37 10.26
C SER A 140 -4.97 -3.94 9.19
N ILE A 141 -6.03 -4.68 9.58
CA ILE A 141 -7.02 -5.17 8.62
C ILE A 141 -7.70 -4.00 7.94
N GLU A 142 -8.18 -3.00 8.68
CA GLU A 142 -8.83 -1.81 8.13
C GLU A 142 -7.92 -1.06 7.17
N PHE A 143 -6.66 -0.83 7.56
CA PHE A 143 -5.65 -0.19 6.72
C PHE A 143 -5.43 -0.94 5.40
N ILE A 144 -5.19 -2.26 5.46
CA ILE A 144 -4.92 -3.06 4.25
C ILE A 144 -6.18 -3.16 3.39
N MET A 145 -7.37 -3.34 4.00
CA MET A 145 -8.64 -3.43 3.28
C MET A 145 -9.01 -2.12 2.59
N ALA A 146 -8.79 -0.98 3.24
CA ALA A 146 -8.99 0.33 2.63
C ALA A 146 -8.02 0.54 1.45
N ASN A 147 -6.76 0.15 1.59
CA ASN A 147 -5.79 0.24 0.51
C ASN A 147 -6.14 -0.69 -0.66
N PHE A 148 -6.52 -1.94 -0.35
CA PHE A 148 -6.97 -2.95 -1.31
C PHE A 148 -8.17 -2.47 -2.12
N ALA A 149 -9.21 -1.96 -1.47
CA ALA A 149 -10.41 -1.48 -2.14
C ALA A 149 -10.09 -0.34 -3.13
N GLU A 150 -9.27 0.62 -2.73
CA GLU A 150 -8.87 1.72 -3.60
C GLU A 150 -7.94 1.27 -4.74
N MET A 151 -6.98 0.37 -4.47
CA MET A 151 -6.15 -0.22 -5.53
C MET A 151 -6.99 -1.00 -6.54
N ASN A 152 -7.98 -1.77 -6.08
CA ASN A 152 -8.89 -2.49 -6.97
C ASN A 152 -9.69 -1.54 -7.86
N LYS A 153 -10.27 -0.47 -7.27
CA LYS A 153 -10.97 0.57 -8.02
C LYS A 153 -10.09 1.23 -9.08
N LEU A 154 -8.84 1.58 -8.74
CA LEU A 154 -7.89 2.16 -9.68
C LEU A 154 -7.56 1.19 -10.81
N TRP A 155 -7.33 -0.09 -10.48
CA TRP A 155 -7.01 -1.12 -11.46
C TRP A 155 -8.17 -1.41 -12.42
N VAL A 156 -9.41 -1.44 -11.95
CA VAL A 156 -10.62 -1.56 -12.78
C VAL A 156 -10.84 -0.29 -13.62
N ARG A 157 -10.54 0.89 -13.06
CA ARG A 157 -10.60 2.16 -13.80
C ARG A 157 -9.69 2.16 -15.03
N MET A 158 -8.54 1.47 -15.00
CA MET A 158 -7.65 1.34 -16.17
C MET A 158 -8.37 0.79 -17.40
N GLN A 159 -9.37 -0.07 -17.23
CA GLN A 159 -10.12 -0.64 -18.36
C GLN A 159 -10.77 0.44 -19.25
N HIS A 160 -11.19 1.53 -18.61
CA HIS A 160 -11.99 2.60 -19.20
C HIS A 160 -11.15 3.82 -19.61
N GLN A 161 -9.82 3.76 -19.45
CA GLN A 161 -8.95 4.87 -19.85
C GLN A 161 -8.59 4.81 -21.33
N GLY A 162 -8.71 5.94 -22.04
CA GLY A 162 -8.27 6.04 -23.42
C GLY A 162 -9.21 5.39 -24.45
N PRO A 163 -8.82 5.35 -25.74
CA PRO A 163 -9.68 4.97 -26.85
C PRO A 163 -10.10 3.49 -26.82
N SER A 164 -11.33 3.17 -27.26
CA SER A 164 -11.84 1.79 -27.27
C SER A 164 -10.99 0.80 -28.09
N ARG A 165 -10.31 1.28 -29.15
CA ARG A 165 -9.43 0.45 -30.00
C ARG A 165 -8.22 -0.13 -29.25
N GLU A 166 -7.83 0.48 -28.13
CA GLU A 166 -6.66 0.06 -27.34
C GLU A 166 -7.04 -0.87 -26.19
N ARG A 167 -8.27 -1.40 -26.19
CA ARG A 167 -8.78 -2.28 -25.13
C ARG A 167 -7.88 -3.49 -24.86
N GLU A 168 -7.49 -4.23 -25.89
CA GLU A 168 -6.62 -5.41 -25.72
C GLU A 168 -5.25 -5.06 -25.11
N LYS A 169 -4.68 -3.92 -25.52
CA LYS A 169 -3.41 -3.42 -24.95
C LYS A 169 -3.59 -3.13 -23.46
N ARG A 170 -4.70 -2.49 -23.08
CA ARG A 170 -5.00 -2.21 -21.66
C ARG A 170 -5.24 -3.46 -20.85
N GLU A 171 -5.92 -4.45 -21.40
CA GLU A 171 -6.13 -5.73 -20.70
C GLU A 171 -4.78 -6.42 -20.42
N LYS A 172 -3.84 -6.41 -21.36
CA LYS A 172 -2.46 -6.90 -21.14
C LYS A 172 -1.72 -6.11 -20.06
N GLU A 173 -1.74 -4.79 -20.14
CA GLU A 173 -1.13 -3.90 -19.15
C GLU A 173 -1.74 -4.09 -17.75
N ARG A 174 -3.06 -4.29 -17.66
CA ARG A 174 -3.76 -4.59 -16.41
C ARG A 174 -3.32 -5.94 -15.84
N MET A 175 -3.16 -6.96 -16.68
CA MET A 175 -2.66 -8.26 -16.24
C MET A 175 -1.24 -8.19 -15.68
N GLU A 176 -0.36 -7.33 -16.23
CA GLU A 176 0.98 -7.11 -15.68
C GLU A 176 0.93 -6.47 -14.27
N LEU A 177 -0.03 -5.56 -14.04
CA LEU A 177 -0.15 -4.82 -12.77
C LEU A 177 -0.96 -5.54 -11.69
N ARG A 178 -1.59 -6.68 -11.99
CA ARG A 178 -2.45 -7.43 -11.06
C ARG A 178 -1.77 -7.75 -9.72
N ILE A 179 -0.46 -8.04 -9.78
CA ILE A 179 0.37 -8.38 -8.60
C ILE A 179 0.38 -7.24 -7.58
N LEU A 180 0.32 -5.97 -8.01
CA LEU A 180 0.28 -4.83 -7.10
C LEU A 180 -0.97 -4.87 -6.21
N VAL A 181 -2.12 -5.25 -6.78
CA VAL A 181 -3.38 -5.40 -6.03
C VAL A 181 -3.32 -6.62 -5.12
N GLY A 182 -2.88 -7.77 -5.65
CA GLY A 182 -2.81 -9.04 -4.91
C GLY A 182 -1.85 -9.01 -3.71
N THR A 183 -0.84 -8.13 -3.73
CA THR A 183 0.10 -7.95 -2.60
C THR A 183 -0.61 -7.54 -1.30
N ASN A 184 -1.78 -6.87 -1.37
CA ASN A 184 -2.59 -6.59 -0.19
C ASN A 184 -3.11 -7.87 0.48
N LEU A 185 -3.58 -8.84 -0.32
CA LEU A 185 -4.08 -10.12 0.21
C LEU A 185 -2.95 -10.96 0.82
N VAL A 186 -1.78 -10.93 0.18
CA VAL A 186 -0.57 -11.53 0.76
C VAL A 186 -0.23 -10.88 2.10
N ARG A 187 -0.34 -9.55 2.22
CA ARG A 187 -0.09 -8.84 3.48
C ARG A 187 -1.08 -9.25 4.57
N LEU A 188 -2.37 -9.34 4.26
CA LEU A 188 -3.39 -9.84 5.21
C LEU A 188 -3.07 -11.26 5.71
N SER A 189 -2.57 -12.13 4.83
CA SER A 189 -2.20 -13.50 5.20
C SER A 189 -0.98 -13.61 6.13
N GLN A 190 -0.15 -12.56 6.19
CA GLN A 190 1.06 -12.48 6.99
C GLN A 190 0.81 -11.99 8.42
N LEU A 191 -0.36 -11.42 8.71
CA LEU A 191 -0.75 -11.04 10.06
C LEU A 191 -0.94 -12.28 10.93
N GLN A 192 -0.25 -12.33 12.08
CA GLN A 192 -0.22 -13.49 12.95
C GLN A 192 -1.51 -13.61 13.77
N ASN A 193 -2.06 -12.47 14.22
CA ASN A 193 -3.25 -12.44 15.06
C ASN A 193 -4.57 -12.40 14.27
N VAL A 194 -4.54 -12.76 12.98
CA VAL A 194 -5.75 -13.04 12.20
C VAL A 194 -6.11 -14.51 12.35
N ASP A 195 -7.02 -14.78 13.29
CA ASP A 195 -7.61 -16.10 13.51
C ASP A 195 -8.65 -16.44 12.43
N ILE A 196 -9.16 -17.67 12.49
CA ILE A 196 -10.12 -18.20 11.50
C ILE A 196 -11.46 -17.46 11.60
N ASP A 197 -11.87 -17.06 12.80
CA ASP A 197 -13.15 -16.38 13.01
C ASP A 197 -13.13 -14.96 12.47
N LEU A 198 -12.06 -14.20 12.73
CA LEU A 198 -11.82 -12.87 12.20
C LEU A 198 -11.67 -12.89 10.68
N TYR A 199 -10.97 -13.91 10.15
CA TYR A 199 -10.89 -14.08 8.70
C TYR A 199 -12.27 -14.34 8.09
N ARG A 200 -13.05 -15.26 8.66
CA ARG A 200 -14.37 -15.63 8.15
C ARG A 200 -15.41 -14.51 8.28
N LYS A 201 -15.37 -13.74 9.37
CA LYS A 201 -16.38 -12.72 9.68
C LYS A 201 -16.06 -11.35 9.08
N THR A 202 -14.78 -11.02 8.92
CA THR A 202 -14.34 -9.67 8.54
C THR A 202 -13.56 -9.65 7.25
N VAL A 203 -12.45 -10.40 7.17
CA VAL A 203 -11.51 -10.31 6.04
C VAL A 203 -12.10 -10.87 4.75
N LEU A 204 -12.57 -12.12 4.77
CA LEU A 204 -13.10 -12.79 3.58
C LEU A 204 -14.35 -12.09 3.02
N PRO A 205 -15.37 -11.71 3.83
CA PRO A 205 -16.52 -10.97 3.33
C PRO A 205 -16.12 -9.65 2.67
N GLY A 206 -15.17 -8.90 3.26
CA GLY A 206 -14.69 -7.65 2.68
C GLY A 206 -13.95 -7.85 1.35
N ILE A 207 -13.16 -8.93 1.21
CA ILE A 207 -12.50 -9.25 -0.07
C ILE A 207 -13.55 -9.60 -1.12
N LEU A 208 -14.51 -10.47 -0.77
CA LEU A 208 -15.57 -10.91 -1.68
C LEU A 208 -16.47 -9.74 -2.11
N GLU A 209 -16.78 -8.82 -1.20
CA GLU A 209 -17.55 -7.61 -1.51
C GLU A 209 -16.85 -6.78 -2.59
N GLN A 210 -15.54 -6.53 -2.46
CA GLN A 210 -14.79 -5.79 -3.48
C GLN A 210 -14.68 -6.56 -4.80
N SER A 211 -14.50 -7.88 -4.76
CA SER A 211 -14.45 -8.73 -5.96
C SER A 211 -15.78 -8.74 -6.71
N VAL A 212 -16.92 -8.89 -6.01
CA VAL A 212 -18.23 -8.94 -6.67
C VAL A 212 -18.68 -7.56 -7.15
N SER A 213 -18.45 -6.52 -6.35
CA SER A 213 -18.94 -5.16 -6.63
C SER A 213 -18.22 -4.51 -7.82
N CYS A 214 -17.00 -4.94 -8.16
CA CYS A 214 -16.23 -4.34 -9.24
C CYS A 214 -16.77 -4.62 -10.65
N LYS A 215 -17.57 -5.69 -10.82
CA LYS A 215 -18.18 -6.12 -12.11
C LYS A 215 -17.18 -6.20 -13.28
N ASP A 216 -15.91 -6.49 -12.99
CA ASP A 216 -14.84 -6.61 -13.97
C ASP A 216 -14.29 -8.06 -13.98
N PRO A 217 -14.40 -8.81 -15.11
CA PRO A 217 -14.03 -10.21 -15.16
C PRO A 217 -12.56 -10.48 -14.83
N ILE A 218 -11.64 -9.64 -15.32
CA ILE A 218 -10.19 -9.77 -15.08
C ILE A 218 -9.89 -9.66 -13.58
N SER A 219 -10.50 -8.68 -12.94
CA SER A 219 -10.37 -8.48 -11.51
C SER A 219 -10.98 -9.62 -10.72
N GLN A 220 -12.18 -10.06 -11.09
CA GLN A 220 -12.88 -11.14 -10.40
C GLN A 220 -12.10 -12.46 -10.46
N GLU A 221 -11.65 -12.85 -11.65
CA GLU A 221 -10.87 -14.06 -11.86
C GLU A 221 -9.59 -14.05 -11.02
N TYR A 222 -8.79 -12.99 -11.14
CA TYR A 222 -7.52 -12.89 -10.40
C TYR A 222 -7.70 -12.83 -8.88
N LEU A 223 -8.67 -12.07 -8.38
CA LEU A 223 -8.88 -11.95 -6.93
C LEU A 223 -9.42 -13.25 -6.33
N MET A 224 -10.29 -13.97 -7.05
CA MET A 224 -10.76 -15.28 -6.62
C MET A 224 -9.63 -16.31 -6.61
N GLU A 225 -8.76 -16.30 -7.61
CA GLU A 225 -7.54 -17.12 -7.59
C GLU A 225 -6.67 -16.82 -6.37
N CYS A 226 -6.47 -15.54 -6.04
CA CYS A 226 -5.67 -15.14 -4.88
C CYS A 226 -6.28 -15.59 -3.55
N VAL A 227 -7.60 -15.65 -3.44
CA VAL A 227 -8.31 -16.17 -2.24
C VAL A 227 -8.13 -17.68 -2.10
N ILE A 228 -8.11 -18.42 -3.23
CA ILE A 228 -7.97 -19.88 -3.26
C ILE A 228 -6.50 -20.30 -3.07
N GLN A 229 -5.55 -19.52 -3.58
CA GLN A 229 -4.14 -19.86 -3.50
C GLN A 229 -3.69 -19.99 -2.04
N PRO A 230 -3.03 -21.11 -1.67
CA PRO A 230 -2.56 -21.30 -0.31
C PRO A 230 -1.49 -20.24 -0.02
N ALA A 231 -1.71 -19.44 1.02
CA ALA A 231 -0.70 -18.52 1.53
C ALA A 231 0.63 -19.26 1.74
N PRO A 232 1.79 -18.68 1.34
CA PRO A 232 3.05 -19.40 1.31
C PRO A 232 3.43 -19.97 2.68
N SER A 233 3.63 -21.29 2.65
CA SER A 233 4.14 -22.30 3.60
C SER A 233 4.64 -22.02 5.04
N SER A 234 4.79 -20.80 5.56
CA SER A 234 5.14 -20.60 6.98
C SER A 234 3.92 -20.66 7.91
N THR A 235 2.70 -20.55 7.36
CA THR A 235 1.43 -20.55 8.12
C THR A 235 0.75 -21.93 8.17
N LYS A 236 1.51 -23.00 7.91
CA LYS A 236 0.98 -24.33 7.57
C LYS A 236 0.48 -25.19 8.74
N ALA A 237 0.80 -24.89 10.00
CA ALA A 237 0.44 -25.80 11.09
C ALA A 237 -1.05 -25.76 11.49
N SER A 238 -1.77 -24.66 11.23
CA SER A 238 -3.20 -24.51 11.58
C SER A 238 -4.12 -24.14 10.42
N LYS A 239 -3.59 -23.58 9.32
CA LYS A 239 -4.39 -23.13 8.16
C LYS A 239 -4.50 -24.15 7.01
N SER A 240 -3.92 -25.35 7.16
CA SER A 240 -3.89 -26.36 6.08
C SER A 240 -5.22 -27.07 5.81
N LYS A 241 -6.23 -26.93 6.69
CA LYS A 241 -7.58 -27.49 6.46
C LYS A 241 -8.54 -26.49 5.81
N THR A 242 -8.12 -25.23 5.62
CA THR A 242 -9.04 -24.10 5.37
C THR A 242 -9.09 -23.61 3.92
N PHE A 243 -8.25 -24.15 3.02
CA PHE A 243 -8.22 -23.74 1.61
C PHE A 243 -8.91 -24.72 0.65
N SER A 244 -9.40 -25.84 1.17
CA SER A 244 -10.28 -26.77 0.45
C SER A 244 -11.70 -26.58 0.97
N VAL A 245 -12.50 -25.79 0.26
CA VAL A 245 -13.96 -25.87 0.38
C VAL A 245 -14.40 -27.11 -0.42
N PRO A 246 -15.35 -27.94 0.08
CA PRO A 246 -15.85 -29.12 -0.63
C PRO A 246 -16.40 -28.81 -2.03
#